data_AF-A0A1X6NI83-F1
#
_entry.id   AF-A0A1X6NI83-F1
#
_cell.length_a   1.000
_cell.length_b   1.000
_cell.length_c   1.000
_cell.angle_alpha   90.00
_cell.angle_beta   90.00
_cell.angle_gamma   90.00
#
_symmetry.space_group_name_H-M   'P 1'
#
loop_
_entity.id
_entity.type
_entity.pdbx_description
1 polymer ?
#
loop_
_entity_poly.entity_id
_entity_poly.type
_entity_poly.pdbx_seq_one_letter_code
_entity_poly.pdbx_strand_id
1 'polypeptide(L)'
;MRARRGGSCRPRAAWWPRPRGLRACYASVGATATKWLNVIDSKGAGMSEAELLELLAEQNNMSRPLASYVAAGQKSAAITTAKRLAACLDPNIGAEAGLACTYVIAASPPDAPVTERALPVLAFATPPAERQRHLSRWLRDASKAGAPLGELLDWSYYRSRLASAILKIVTIPAALQLVDNPVPSVAYPDWLVKRVRELKDARKQTSITAYFAKRPPPPPGGTPLRKRVTAGGGGGGGGGGGGGGGARDIEDAPSAGGGGGGGGGGTVG
;
A
#
# COMPACT_ATOMS: atom_id res chain seq x y z
N MET A 1 29.48 -44.66 -21.95
CA MET A 1 29.23 -43.53 -22.88
C MET A 1 28.17 -42.61 -22.29
N ARG A 2 28.56 -41.41 -21.83
CA ARG A 2 27.65 -40.38 -21.29
C ARG A 2 27.14 -39.51 -22.44
N ALA A 3 25.85 -39.62 -22.79
CA ALA A 3 25.20 -38.69 -23.70
C ALA A 3 24.79 -37.42 -22.92
N ARG A 4 25.54 -36.33 -23.10
CA ARG A 4 25.16 -34.99 -22.64
C ARG A 4 23.96 -34.52 -23.48
N ARG A 5 22.77 -34.46 -22.89
CA ARG A 5 21.64 -33.71 -23.49
C ARG A 5 21.89 -32.23 -23.20
N GLY A 6 22.36 -31.51 -24.21
CA GLY A 6 22.39 -30.05 -24.22
C GLY A 6 20.96 -29.53 -24.23
N GLY A 7 20.45 -29.17 -23.04
CA GLY A 7 19.20 -28.43 -22.91
C GLY A 7 19.40 -27.03 -23.44
N SER A 8 18.89 -26.76 -24.64
CA SER A 8 18.77 -25.43 -25.22
C SER A 8 18.01 -24.53 -24.23
N CYS A 9 18.69 -23.54 -23.69
CA CYS A 9 18.08 -22.47 -22.91
C CYS A 9 16.98 -21.83 -23.76
N ARG A 10 15.72 -22.01 -23.38
CA ARG A 10 14.60 -21.29 -23.98
C ARG A 10 14.87 -19.77 -23.87
N PRO A 11 14.61 -18.97 -24.92
CA PRO A 11 14.75 -17.52 -24.81
C PRO A 11 13.71 -17.02 -23.79
N ARG A 12 14.18 -16.48 -22.66
CA ARG A 12 13.31 -15.77 -21.71
C ARG A 12 12.74 -14.56 -22.45
N ALA A 13 11.42 -14.49 -22.55
CA ALA A 13 10.71 -13.34 -23.08
C ALA A 13 11.23 -12.05 -22.42
N ALA A 14 11.85 -11.19 -23.20
CA ALA A 14 12.42 -9.92 -22.77
C ALA A 14 11.30 -8.88 -22.70
N TRP A 15 10.46 -8.97 -21.66
CA TRP A 15 9.41 -7.98 -21.39
C TRP A 15 9.96 -6.62 -20.97
N TRP A 16 11.25 -6.56 -20.63
CA TRP A 16 11.93 -5.33 -20.29
C TRP A 16 12.91 -4.93 -21.40
N PRO A 17 12.81 -3.70 -21.95
CA PRO A 17 13.93 -3.09 -22.65
C PRO A 17 15.17 -3.18 -21.75
N ARG A 18 16.38 -3.31 -22.30
CA ARG A 18 17.62 -3.24 -21.49
C ARG A 18 18.22 -1.84 -21.58
N PRO A 19 17.65 -0.82 -20.90
CA PRO A 19 18.28 0.49 -20.86
C PRO A 19 19.63 0.38 -20.15
N ARG A 20 20.63 1.07 -20.68
CA ARG A 20 21.93 1.20 -20.02
C ARG A 20 21.84 2.34 -19.01
N GLY A 21 21.93 2.02 -17.72
CA GLY A 21 21.95 2.99 -16.62
C GLY A 21 20.67 3.06 -15.80
N LEU A 22 20.82 3.43 -14.53
CA LEU A 22 19.74 3.41 -13.52
C LEU A 22 18.57 4.34 -13.87
N ARG A 23 18.88 5.57 -14.29
CA ARG A 23 17.86 6.58 -14.65
C ARG A 23 17.00 6.13 -15.83
N ALA A 24 17.65 5.59 -16.87
CA ALA A 24 16.96 5.07 -18.05
C ALA A 24 16.11 3.83 -17.72
N CYS A 25 16.55 2.99 -16.76
CA CYS A 25 15.74 1.89 -16.24
C CYS A 25 14.45 2.41 -15.61
N TYR A 26 14.54 3.32 -14.63
CA TYR A 26 13.36 3.88 -13.99
C TYR A 26 12.46 4.66 -14.95
N ALA A 27 13.00 5.34 -15.96
CA ALA A 27 12.19 5.99 -16.98
C ALA A 27 11.36 4.98 -17.79
N SER A 28 11.96 3.84 -18.19
CA SER A 28 11.24 2.76 -18.85
C SER A 28 10.16 2.14 -17.96
N VAL A 29 10.42 2.02 -16.65
CA VAL A 29 9.40 1.56 -15.69
C VAL A 29 8.29 2.57 -15.54
N GLY A 30 8.66 3.84 -15.40
CA GLY A 30 7.72 4.93 -15.25
C GLY A 30 6.76 5.02 -16.43
N ALA A 31 7.26 4.87 -17.66
CA ALA A 31 6.43 4.84 -18.86
C ALA A 31 5.40 3.70 -18.83
N THR A 32 5.84 2.49 -18.46
CA THR A 32 4.95 1.32 -18.35
C THR A 32 3.91 1.51 -17.26
N ALA A 33 4.32 1.98 -16.08
CA ALA A 33 3.43 2.28 -14.97
C ALA A 33 2.39 3.37 -15.31
N THR A 34 2.83 4.41 -16.03
CA THR A 34 1.95 5.49 -16.52
C THR A 34 0.92 4.96 -17.52
N LYS A 35 1.32 4.04 -18.41
CA LYS A 35 0.37 3.38 -19.34
C LYS A 35 -0.75 2.67 -18.58
N TRP A 36 -0.43 1.92 -17.52
CA TRP A 36 -1.44 1.23 -16.70
C TRP A 36 -2.30 2.19 -15.89
N LEU A 37 -1.74 3.29 -15.38
CA LEU A 37 -2.54 4.34 -14.75
C LEU A 37 -3.53 4.97 -15.72
N ASN A 38 -3.12 5.24 -16.97
CA ASN A 38 -4.00 5.79 -17.99
C ASN A 38 -5.19 4.87 -18.31
N VAL A 39 -5.02 3.54 -18.24
CA VAL A 39 -6.15 2.58 -18.39
C VAL A 39 -7.19 2.78 -17.28
N ILE A 40 -6.74 2.97 -16.04
CA ILE A 40 -7.63 3.22 -14.90
C ILE A 40 -8.26 4.61 -14.97
N ASP A 41 -7.48 5.63 -15.32
CA ASP A 41 -7.94 7.02 -15.41
C ASP A 41 -8.93 7.22 -16.57
N SER A 42 -8.78 6.47 -17.67
CA SER A 42 -9.74 6.40 -18.77
C SER A 42 -10.94 5.47 -18.49
N LYS A 43 -11.03 4.90 -17.29
CA LYS A 43 -12.10 3.97 -16.88
C LYS A 43 -12.27 2.79 -17.84
N GLY A 44 -11.17 2.29 -18.39
CA GLY A 44 -11.19 1.19 -19.33
C GLY A 44 -11.81 1.51 -20.69
N ALA A 45 -11.82 2.79 -21.09
CA ALA A 45 -12.34 3.20 -22.39
C ALA A 45 -11.71 2.38 -23.53
N GLY A 46 -12.56 1.74 -24.35
CA GLY A 46 -12.13 0.90 -25.47
C GLY A 46 -11.85 -0.57 -25.12
N MET A 47 -12.06 -1.00 -23.87
CA MET A 47 -11.96 -2.41 -23.46
C MET A 47 -13.34 -3.08 -23.40
N SER A 48 -13.37 -4.37 -23.69
CA SER A 48 -14.56 -5.20 -23.54
C SER A 48 -14.85 -5.54 -22.07
N GLU A 49 -16.10 -5.95 -21.77
CA GLU A 49 -16.50 -6.39 -20.43
C GLU A 49 -15.63 -7.59 -19.95
N ALA A 50 -15.31 -8.52 -20.84
CA ALA A 50 -14.48 -9.68 -20.53
C ALA A 50 -13.04 -9.29 -20.15
N GLU A 51 -12.40 -8.41 -20.92
CA GLU A 51 -11.04 -7.92 -20.63
C GLU A 51 -10.99 -7.17 -19.30
N LEU A 52 -12.00 -6.34 -19.01
CA LEU A 52 -12.08 -5.63 -17.73
C LEU A 52 -12.24 -6.58 -16.55
N LEU A 53 -13.09 -7.60 -16.68
CA LEU A 53 -13.27 -8.61 -15.65
C LEU A 53 -11.97 -9.41 -15.45
N GLU A 54 -11.29 -9.81 -16.51
CA GLU A 54 -10.02 -10.54 -16.41
C GLU A 54 -8.94 -9.72 -15.70
N LEU A 55 -8.82 -8.43 -16.03
CA LEU A 55 -7.78 -7.56 -15.46
C LEU A 55 -8.06 -7.11 -14.02
N LEU A 56 -9.33 -6.91 -13.65
CA LEU A 56 -9.72 -6.30 -12.37
C LEU A 56 -10.31 -7.28 -11.35
N ALA A 57 -10.58 -8.52 -11.75
CA ALA A 57 -11.06 -9.55 -10.85
C ALA A 57 -10.03 -9.89 -9.78
N GLU A 58 -10.51 -10.01 -8.55
CA GLU A 58 -9.74 -10.55 -7.44
C GLU A 58 -10.34 -11.91 -7.04
N GLN A 59 -9.48 -12.88 -6.78
CA GLN A 59 -9.89 -14.21 -6.35
C GLN A 59 -9.41 -14.47 -4.92
N ASN A 60 -10.34 -14.88 -4.05
CA ASN A 60 -10.06 -15.34 -2.70
C ASN A 60 -10.70 -16.72 -2.46
N ASN A 61 -9.95 -17.62 -1.83
CA ASN A 61 -10.44 -18.95 -1.47
C ASN A 61 -10.95 -18.97 -0.01
N MET A 62 -12.12 -19.57 0.22
CA MET A 62 -12.66 -19.75 1.56
C MET A 62 -12.22 -21.08 2.15
N SER A 63 -11.60 -21.06 3.33
CA SER A 63 -11.12 -22.28 4.01
C SER A 63 -12.19 -23.06 4.76
N ARG A 64 -13.31 -22.40 5.10
CA ARG A 64 -14.45 -22.98 5.80
C ARG A 64 -15.73 -22.81 4.97
N PRO A 65 -16.81 -23.57 5.26
CA PRO A 65 -18.09 -23.35 4.62
C PRO A 65 -18.70 -21.99 5.03
N LEU A 66 -19.56 -21.44 4.17
CA LEU A 66 -20.17 -20.12 4.34
C LEU A 66 -20.93 -19.99 5.66
N ALA A 67 -21.68 -21.02 6.06
CA ALA A 67 -22.46 -21.04 7.29
C ALA A 67 -21.61 -20.78 8.54
N SER A 68 -20.37 -21.32 8.59
CA SER A 68 -19.44 -21.12 9.70
C SER A 68 -19.02 -19.66 9.84
N TYR A 69 -18.72 -18.99 8.73
CA TYR A 69 -18.35 -17.57 8.73
C TYR A 69 -19.50 -16.65 9.12
N VAL A 70 -20.73 -16.99 8.70
CA VAL A 70 -21.93 -16.23 9.05
C VAL A 70 -22.24 -16.37 10.54
N ALA A 71 -22.15 -17.57 11.10
CA ALA A 71 -22.34 -17.80 12.54
C ALA A 71 -21.30 -17.04 13.39
N ALA A 72 -20.07 -16.90 12.90
CA ALA A 72 -19.01 -16.14 13.55
C ALA A 72 -19.12 -14.61 13.34
N GLY A 73 -20.11 -14.12 12.60
CA GLY A 73 -20.29 -12.68 12.33
C GLY A 73 -19.17 -12.04 11.51
N GLN A 74 -18.33 -12.82 10.83
CA GLN A 74 -17.18 -12.30 10.09
C GLN A 74 -17.62 -11.59 8.80
N LYS A 75 -16.97 -10.47 8.49
CA LYS A 75 -17.21 -9.68 7.27
C LYS A 75 -15.97 -9.67 6.40
N SER A 76 -16.09 -10.13 5.17
CA SER A 76 -15.04 -10.05 4.16
C SER A 76 -15.67 -9.98 2.75
N ALA A 77 -14.92 -9.47 1.78
CA ALA A 77 -15.37 -9.43 0.39
C ALA A 77 -15.69 -10.82 -0.16
N ALA A 78 -14.93 -11.85 0.22
CA ALA A 78 -15.19 -13.24 -0.15
C ALA A 78 -16.52 -13.75 0.43
N ILE A 79 -16.81 -13.47 1.71
CA ILE A 79 -18.08 -13.86 2.35
C ILE A 79 -19.26 -13.18 1.66
N THR A 80 -19.16 -11.88 1.36
CA THR A 80 -20.20 -11.15 0.61
C THR A 80 -20.41 -11.76 -0.78
N THR A 81 -19.33 -12.09 -1.47
CA THR A 81 -19.37 -12.71 -2.81
C THR A 81 -20.06 -14.07 -2.76
N ALA A 82 -19.70 -14.93 -1.80
CA ALA A 82 -20.33 -16.23 -1.60
C ALA A 82 -21.84 -16.11 -1.34
N LYS A 83 -22.26 -15.18 -0.46
CA LYS A 83 -23.69 -14.90 -0.23
C LYS A 83 -24.42 -14.47 -1.50
N ARG A 84 -23.77 -13.62 -2.30
CA ARG A 84 -24.33 -13.11 -3.57
C ARG A 84 -24.42 -14.22 -4.63
N LEU A 85 -23.42 -15.09 -4.72
CA LEU A 85 -23.44 -16.26 -5.59
C LEU A 85 -24.56 -17.23 -5.19
N ALA A 86 -24.69 -17.54 -3.90
CA ALA A 86 -25.75 -18.42 -3.41
C ALA A 86 -27.16 -17.87 -3.71
N ALA A 87 -27.34 -16.55 -3.64
CA ALA A 87 -28.59 -15.91 -3.99
C ALA A 87 -28.84 -15.77 -5.51
N CYS A 88 -27.80 -15.90 -6.35
CA CYS A 88 -27.87 -15.67 -7.79
C CYS A 88 -27.95 -16.96 -8.61
N LEU A 89 -27.26 -18.01 -8.18
CA LEU A 89 -27.09 -19.24 -8.96
C LEU A 89 -27.73 -20.44 -8.26
N ASP A 90 -27.22 -20.80 -7.08
CA ASP A 90 -27.69 -21.97 -6.33
C ASP A 90 -27.50 -21.74 -4.81
N PRO A 91 -28.55 -21.91 -3.99
CA PRO A 91 -28.46 -21.81 -2.53
C PRO A 91 -27.42 -22.71 -1.87
N ASN A 92 -27.02 -23.81 -2.51
CA ASN A 92 -26.02 -24.75 -2.02
C ASN A 92 -24.57 -24.26 -2.20
N ILE A 93 -24.34 -23.14 -2.90
CA ILE A 93 -23.00 -22.58 -3.08
C ILE A 93 -22.41 -22.18 -1.71
N GLY A 94 -21.24 -22.74 -1.41
CA GLY A 94 -20.55 -22.49 -0.14
C GLY A 94 -21.03 -23.37 1.01
N ALA A 95 -21.81 -24.43 0.73
CA ALA A 95 -22.11 -25.50 1.70
C ALA A 95 -20.83 -26.25 2.13
N GLU A 96 -19.89 -26.42 1.20
CA GLU A 96 -18.59 -27.04 1.46
C GLU A 96 -17.46 -26.00 1.57
N ALA A 97 -16.35 -26.42 2.17
CA ALA A 97 -15.12 -25.63 2.21
C ALA A 97 -14.45 -25.59 0.82
N GLY A 98 -13.64 -24.55 0.56
CA GLY A 98 -12.84 -24.44 -0.66
C GLY A 98 -13.48 -23.61 -1.78
N LEU A 99 -14.59 -22.91 -1.53
CA LEU A 99 -15.20 -22.05 -2.55
C LEU A 99 -14.23 -20.94 -2.99
N ALA A 100 -13.95 -20.89 -4.30
CA ALA A 100 -13.21 -19.81 -4.94
C ALA A 100 -14.17 -18.65 -5.25
N CYS A 101 -14.01 -17.56 -4.52
CA CYS A 101 -14.80 -16.34 -4.69
C CYS A 101 -14.02 -15.36 -5.57
N THR A 102 -14.43 -15.25 -6.84
CA THR A 102 -13.90 -14.25 -7.77
C THR A 102 -14.87 -13.07 -7.87
N TYR A 103 -14.38 -11.86 -7.61
CA TYR A 103 -15.22 -10.66 -7.51
C TYR A 103 -14.53 -9.39 -8.03
N VAL A 104 -15.34 -8.38 -8.30
CA VAL A 104 -14.95 -7.00 -8.58
C VAL A 104 -15.59 -6.04 -7.58
N ILE A 105 -15.02 -4.86 -7.37
CA ILE A 105 -15.55 -3.88 -6.40
C ILE A 105 -16.33 -2.78 -7.12
N ALA A 106 -17.60 -2.62 -6.73
CA ALA A 106 -18.47 -1.58 -7.24
C ALA A 106 -18.30 -0.25 -6.51
N ALA A 107 -18.58 0.85 -7.19
CA ALA A 107 -18.60 2.18 -6.57
C ALA A 107 -19.79 2.37 -5.64
N SER A 108 -20.95 1.81 -5.98
CA SER A 108 -22.20 1.96 -5.24
C SER A 108 -22.50 0.74 -4.35
N PRO A 109 -23.15 0.94 -3.19
CA PRO A 109 -23.56 2.23 -2.61
C PRO A 109 -22.39 2.92 -1.88
N PRO A 110 -22.27 4.26 -1.93
CA PRO A 110 -21.08 4.98 -1.46
C PRO A 110 -20.89 4.97 0.07
N ASP A 111 -21.97 4.75 0.82
CA ASP A 111 -22.00 4.63 2.28
C ASP A 111 -21.53 3.25 2.77
N ALA A 112 -21.47 2.24 1.90
CA ALA A 112 -21.11 0.88 2.30
C ALA A 112 -19.59 0.64 2.30
N PRO A 113 -19.07 -0.18 3.24
CA PRO A 113 -17.67 -0.57 3.24
C PRO A 113 -17.32 -1.37 1.98
N VAL A 114 -16.05 -1.34 1.58
CA VAL A 114 -15.51 -2.10 0.41
C VAL A 114 -15.95 -3.57 0.42
N THR A 115 -16.01 -4.19 1.60
CA THR A 115 -16.41 -5.59 1.78
C THR A 115 -17.85 -5.88 1.33
N GLU A 116 -18.75 -4.90 1.42
CA GLU A 116 -20.16 -5.03 1.03
C GLU A 116 -20.38 -4.64 -0.45
N ARG A 117 -19.39 -4.05 -1.11
CA ARG A 117 -19.45 -3.61 -2.52
C ARG A 117 -18.92 -4.66 -3.50
N ALA A 118 -18.56 -5.86 -3.04
CA ALA A 118 -17.99 -6.93 -3.86
C ALA A 118 -19.04 -7.65 -4.73
N LEU A 119 -18.95 -7.52 -6.06
CA LEU A 119 -19.82 -8.16 -7.04
C LEU A 119 -19.17 -9.44 -7.59
N PRO A 120 -19.85 -10.60 -7.58
CA PRO A 120 -19.30 -11.82 -8.16
C PRO A 120 -19.14 -11.71 -9.68
N VAL A 121 -17.99 -12.13 -10.21
CA VAL A 121 -17.74 -12.12 -11.66
C VAL A 121 -18.74 -13.02 -12.42
N LEU A 122 -19.09 -14.17 -11.84
CA LEU A 122 -20.07 -15.09 -12.43
C LEU A 122 -21.47 -14.46 -12.58
N ALA A 123 -21.81 -13.42 -11.81
CA ALA A 123 -23.09 -12.73 -11.97
C ALA A 123 -23.16 -11.94 -13.28
N PHE A 124 -22.04 -11.65 -13.94
CA PHE A 124 -22.02 -11.00 -15.26
C PHE A 124 -22.25 -11.97 -16.41
N ALA A 125 -22.09 -13.28 -16.18
CA ALA A 125 -22.36 -14.34 -17.15
C ALA A 125 -23.84 -14.79 -17.18
N THR A 126 -24.67 -14.32 -16.24
CA THR A 126 -26.10 -14.65 -16.20
C THR A 126 -26.90 -13.81 -17.22
N PRO A 127 -28.13 -14.24 -17.58
CA PRO A 127 -28.97 -13.50 -18.52
C PRO A 127 -29.20 -12.04 -18.08
N PRO A 128 -29.27 -11.07 -19.01
CA PRO A 128 -29.30 -9.64 -18.68
C PRO A 128 -30.42 -9.23 -17.71
N ALA A 129 -31.61 -9.83 -17.82
CA ALA A 129 -32.75 -9.54 -16.95
C ALA A 129 -32.50 -9.98 -15.49
N GLU A 130 -31.89 -11.15 -15.30
CA GLU A 130 -31.54 -11.64 -13.97
C GLU A 130 -30.41 -10.81 -13.37
N ARG A 131 -29.36 -10.57 -14.17
CA ARG A 131 -28.24 -9.71 -13.79
C ARG A 131 -28.74 -8.35 -13.29
N GLN A 132 -29.61 -7.68 -14.03
CA GLN A 132 -30.16 -6.38 -13.64
C GLN A 132 -30.93 -6.48 -12.30
N ARG A 133 -31.75 -7.52 -12.10
CA ARG A 133 -32.48 -7.75 -10.84
C ARG A 133 -31.55 -7.95 -9.64
N HIS A 134 -30.45 -8.69 -9.81
CA HIS A 134 -29.44 -8.89 -8.76
C HIS A 134 -28.64 -7.63 -8.49
N LEU A 135 -28.15 -6.95 -9.54
CA LEU A 135 -27.39 -5.71 -9.44
C LEU A 135 -28.20 -4.58 -8.79
N SER A 136 -29.49 -4.44 -9.12
CA SER A 136 -30.38 -3.43 -8.51
C SER A 136 -30.44 -3.58 -6.99
N ARG A 137 -30.50 -4.82 -6.50
CA ARG A 137 -30.53 -5.13 -5.06
C ARG A 137 -29.18 -4.86 -4.39
N TRP A 138 -28.07 -5.21 -5.05
CA TRP A 138 -26.74 -5.09 -4.46
C TRP A 138 -26.19 -3.66 -4.49
N LEU A 139 -26.45 -2.92 -5.56
CA LEU A 139 -26.02 -1.53 -5.72
C LEU A 139 -26.93 -0.55 -4.96
N ARG A 140 -28.12 -1.01 -4.52
CA ARG A 140 -29.21 -0.19 -3.97
C ARG A 140 -29.64 0.94 -4.91
N ASP A 141 -29.47 0.71 -6.22
CA ASP A 141 -29.73 1.68 -7.27
C ASP A 141 -30.18 0.94 -8.53
N ALA A 142 -31.47 1.08 -8.87
CA ALA A 142 -32.06 0.43 -10.03
C ALA A 142 -31.60 1.08 -11.35
N SER A 143 -31.22 2.37 -11.33
CA SER A 143 -30.80 3.10 -12.53
C SER A 143 -29.48 2.58 -13.08
N LYS A 144 -28.56 2.19 -12.18
CA LYS A 144 -27.24 1.68 -12.53
C LYS A 144 -27.23 0.21 -12.94
N ALA A 145 -28.27 -0.54 -12.61
CA ALA A 145 -28.27 -1.99 -12.82
C ALA A 145 -28.19 -2.43 -14.30
N GLY A 146 -28.53 -1.54 -15.24
CA GLY A 146 -28.37 -1.75 -16.68
C GLY A 146 -27.14 -1.08 -17.30
N ALA A 147 -26.34 -0.37 -16.50
CA ALA A 147 -25.17 0.36 -16.98
C ALA A 147 -24.04 -0.60 -17.38
N PRO A 148 -23.13 -0.20 -18.29
CA PRO A 148 -21.96 -0.98 -18.62
C PRO A 148 -21.06 -1.17 -17.39
N LEU A 149 -20.31 -2.27 -17.35
CA LEU A 149 -19.43 -2.61 -16.21
C LEU A 149 -18.51 -1.45 -15.80
N GLY A 150 -17.96 -0.71 -16.76
CA GLY A 150 -17.07 0.41 -16.49
C GLY A 150 -17.72 1.54 -15.67
N GLU A 151 -19.05 1.70 -15.67
CA GLU A 151 -19.73 2.69 -14.83
C GLU A 151 -20.04 2.16 -13.43
N LEU A 152 -20.07 0.84 -13.27
CA LEU A 152 -20.37 0.18 -12.00
C LEU A 152 -19.16 0.13 -11.06
N LEU A 153 -17.95 0.05 -11.61
CA LEU A 153 -16.72 -0.20 -10.87
C LEU A 153 -16.25 1.02 -10.04
N ASP A 154 -15.64 0.74 -8.89
CA ASP A 154 -14.96 1.76 -8.09
C ASP A 154 -13.54 2.02 -8.61
N TRP A 155 -13.43 2.88 -9.63
CA TRP A 155 -12.12 3.26 -10.18
C TRP A 155 -11.19 3.90 -9.14
N SER A 156 -11.73 4.60 -8.13
CA SER A 156 -10.91 5.23 -7.09
C SER A 156 -10.22 4.18 -6.20
N TYR A 157 -10.94 3.08 -5.92
CA TYR A 157 -10.40 1.92 -5.21
C TYR A 157 -9.26 1.26 -6.00
N TYR A 158 -9.49 0.95 -7.28
CA TYR A 158 -8.48 0.33 -8.14
C TYR A 158 -7.27 1.24 -8.38
N ARG A 159 -7.50 2.54 -8.59
CA ARG A 159 -6.43 3.53 -8.74
C ARG A 159 -5.54 3.60 -7.50
N SER A 160 -6.12 3.61 -6.31
CA SER A 160 -5.37 3.67 -5.05
C SER A 160 -4.53 2.42 -4.80
N ARG A 161 -5.06 1.23 -5.13
CA ARG A 161 -4.30 -0.04 -5.05
C ARG A 161 -3.13 -0.06 -6.03
N LEU A 162 -3.37 0.32 -7.28
CA LEU A 162 -2.31 0.38 -8.30
C LEU A 162 -1.24 1.40 -7.95
N ALA A 163 -1.64 2.61 -7.53
CA ALA A 163 -0.71 3.64 -7.07
C ALA A 163 0.15 3.16 -5.90
N SER A 164 -0.44 2.45 -4.93
CA SER A 164 0.29 1.87 -3.79
C SER A 164 1.31 0.81 -4.23
N ALA A 165 0.99 0.00 -5.24
CA ALA A 165 1.94 -0.96 -5.80
C ALA A 165 3.08 -0.26 -6.55
N ILE A 166 2.77 0.75 -7.37
CA ILE A 166 3.75 1.59 -8.08
C ILE A 166 4.68 2.29 -7.08
N LEU A 167 4.15 2.81 -5.97
CA LEU A 167 4.95 3.41 -4.90
C LEU A 167 6.01 2.44 -4.37
N LYS A 168 5.57 1.25 -3.96
CA LYS A 168 6.44 0.24 -3.33
C LYS A 168 7.48 -0.33 -4.28
N ILE A 169 7.11 -0.55 -5.55
CA ILE A 169 7.96 -1.24 -6.52
C ILE A 169 8.88 -0.26 -7.28
N VAL A 170 8.41 0.96 -7.56
CA VAL A 170 9.07 1.87 -8.50
C VAL A 170 9.52 3.15 -7.82
N THR A 171 8.60 3.93 -7.26
CA THR A 171 8.90 5.33 -6.93
C THR A 171 9.65 5.48 -5.60
N ILE A 172 9.35 4.66 -4.57
CA ILE A 172 10.10 4.65 -3.30
C ILE A 172 11.56 4.22 -3.55
N PRO A 173 11.85 3.10 -4.24
CA PRO A 173 13.22 2.73 -4.57
C PRO A 173 13.95 3.79 -5.40
N ALA A 174 13.30 4.39 -6.41
CA ALA A 174 13.88 5.46 -7.21
C ALA A 174 14.29 6.66 -6.35
N ALA A 175 13.40 7.10 -5.45
CA ALA A 175 13.62 8.23 -4.57
C ALA A 175 14.79 7.99 -3.59
N LEU A 176 14.87 6.80 -2.99
CA LEU A 176 15.96 6.42 -2.09
C LEU A 176 17.32 6.31 -2.81
N GLN A 177 17.31 6.03 -4.11
CA GLN A 177 18.50 6.03 -4.97
C GLN A 177 18.79 7.42 -5.58
N LEU A 178 18.11 8.47 -5.11
CA LEU A 178 18.27 9.86 -5.58
C LEU A 178 18.00 10.02 -7.08
N VAL A 179 17.10 9.19 -7.62
CA VAL A 179 16.52 9.35 -8.95
C VAL A 179 15.23 10.14 -8.81
N ASP A 180 14.97 11.05 -9.74
CA ASP A 180 13.74 11.84 -9.78
C ASP A 180 12.52 10.95 -10.01
N ASN A 181 11.33 11.43 -9.61
CA ASN A 181 10.12 10.61 -9.65
C ASN A 181 9.81 10.14 -11.08
N PRO A 182 9.89 8.83 -11.38
CA PRO A 182 9.61 8.32 -12.72
C PRO A 182 8.12 8.33 -13.06
N VAL A 183 7.23 8.48 -12.07
CA VAL A 183 5.77 8.54 -12.25
C VAL A 183 5.21 9.75 -11.49
N PRO A 184 5.20 10.96 -12.09
CA PRO A 184 4.78 12.18 -11.40
C PRO A 184 3.31 12.20 -10.96
N SER A 185 2.45 11.41 -11.62
CA SER A 185 1.02 11.29 -11.29
C SER A 185 0.76 10.61 -9.94
N VAL A 186 1.77 9.96 -9.36
CA VAL A 186 1.73 9.34 -8.04
C VAL A 186 2.63 10.15 -7.12
N ALA A 187 2.02 10.91 -6.22
CA ALA A 187 2.72 11.75 -5.26
C ALA A 187 3.48 10.92 -4.23
N TYR A 188 4.60 11.45 -3.75
CA TYR A 188 5.34 10.85 -2.64
C TYR A 188 4.59 11.01 -1.32
N PRO A 189 4.61 9.99 -0.46
CA PRO A 189 4.20 10.16 0.93
C PRO A 189 5.10 11.18 1.66
N ASP A 190 4.55 11.90 2.62
CA ASP A 190 5.26 12.97 3.35
C ASP A 190 6.56 12.50 4.01
N TRP A 191 6.56 11.29 4.59
CA TRP A 191 7.75 10.69 5.20
C TRP A 191 8.89 10.49 4.19
N LEU A 192 8.55 10.16 2.94
CA LEU A 192 9.54 9.96 1.88
C LEU A 192 10.10 11.30 1.40
N VAL A 193 9.24 12.32 1.26
CA VAL A 193 9.68 13.68 0.91
C VAL A 193 10.71 14.19 1.92
N LYS A 194 10.40 14.03 3.22
CA LYS A 194 11.32 14.37 4.31
C LYS A 194 12.64 13.59 4.18
N ARG A 195 12.55 12.28 3.95
CA ARG A 195 13.74 11.41 3.85
C ARG A 195 14.63 11.78 2.66
N VAL A 196 14.04 12.06 1.50
CA VAL A 196 14.79 12.49 0.30
C VAL A 196 15.47 13.84 0.54
N ARG A 197 14.79 14.76 1.24
CA ARG A 197 15.38 16.05 1.62
C ARG A 197 16.60 15.88 2.51
N GLU A 198 16.53 15.01 3.52
CA GLU A 198 17.67 14.67 4.39
C GLU A 198 18.84 14.04 3.61
N LEU A 199 18.55 13.18 2.64
CA LEU A 199 19.60 12.53 1.83
C LEU A 199 20.28 13.50 0.86
N LYS A 200 19.54 14.49 0.34
CA LYS A 200 20.06 15.55 -0.53
C LYS A 200 20.76 16.67 0.25
N ASP A 201 20.57 16.75 1.57
CA ASP A 201 21.21 17.78 2.39
C ASP A 201 22.73 17.58 2.45
N ALA A 202 23.46 18.62 2.06
CA ALA A 202 24.92 18.64 2.11
C ALA A 202 25.44 18.73 3.54
N ARG A 203 24.66 19.30 4.47
CA ARG A 203 25.07 19.52 5.87
C ARG A 203 24.39 18.48 6.76
N LYS A 204 25.07 17.37 6.97
CA LYS A 204 24.61 16.33 7.90
C LYS A 204 24.98 16.71 9.33
N GLN A 205 23.98 17.05 10.14
CA GLN A 205 24.19 17.27 11.57
C GLN A 205 24.63 15.95 12.22
N THR A 206 25.84 15.94 12.78
CA THR A 206 26.35 14.82 13.57
C THR A 206 25.62 14.77 14.92
N SER A 207 25.26 13.57 15.37
CA SER A 207 24.70 13.40 16.71
C SER A 207 25.70 13.92 17.76
N ILE A 208 25.19 14.66 18.76
CA ILE A 208 25.99 15.13 19.90
C ILE A 208 26.74 13.96 20.57
N THR A 209 26.14 12.77 20.59
CA THR A 209 26.76 11.55 21.12
C THR A 209 28.06 11.16 20.39
N ALA A 210 28.19 11.49 19.11
CA ALA A 210 29.42 11.25 18.35
C ALA A 210 30.60 12.10 18.84
N TYR A 211 30.33 13.26 19.47
CA TYR A 211 31.37 14.11 20.06
C TYR A 211 31.88 13.61 21.41
N PHE A 212 31.11 12.75 22.08
CA PHE A 212 31.48 12.17 23.39
C PHE A 212 32.15 10.79 23.28
N ALA A 213 32.54 10.35 22.08
CA ALA A 213 33.27 9.10 21.90
C ALA A 213 34.63 9.15 22.63
N LYS A 214 34.86 8.20 23.53
CA LYS A 214 36.09 8.07 24.32
C LYS A 214 37.28 7.89 23.37
N ARG A 215 38.30 8.74 23.52
CA ARG A 215 39.55 8.69 22.73
C ARG A 215 40.12 7.25 22.75
N PRO A 216 40.54 6.69 21.60
CA PRO A 216 41.19 5.38 21.60
C PRO A 216 42.44 5.43 22.49
N PRO A 217 42.76 4.33 23.21
CA PRO A 217 43.94 4.28 24.05
C PRO A 217 45.20 4.54 23.20
N PRO A 218 46.20 5.27 23.74
CA PRO A 218 47.44 5.51 23.02
C PRO A 218 48.11 4.17 22.66
N PRO A 219 48.78 4.07 21.50
CA PRO A 219 49.49 2.85 21.12
C PRO A 219 50.55 2.50 22.17
N PRO A 220 50.79 1.20 22.44
CA PRO A 220 51.77 0.78 23.43
C PRO A 220 53.16 1.20 22.95
N GLY A 221 53.76 2.19 23.63
CA GLY A 221 55.12 2.68 23.34
C GLY A 221 55.33 4.20 23.37
N GLY A 222 54.27 5.01 23.52
CA GLY A 222 54.41 6.45 23.66
C GLY A 222 54.91 6.85 25.06
N THR A 223 56.15 7.35 25.15
CA THR A 223 56.74 7.92 26.38
C THR A 223 55.81 9.02 26.93
N PRO A 224 55.53 9.06 28.25
CA PRO A 224 54.63 10.08 28.79
C PRO A 224 55.26 11.47 28.61
N LEU A 225 54.55 12.38 27.94
CA LEU A 225 54.91 13.80 27.91
C LEU A 225 55.01 14.31 29.34
N ARG A 226 56.19 14.84 29.68
CA ARG A 226 56.51 15.51 30.95
C ARG A 226 55.38 16.47 31.35
N LYS A 227 54.81 16.25 32.54
CA LYS A 227 53.97 17.25 33.22
C LYS A 227 54.80 18.52 33.42
N ARG A 228 54.46 19.57 32.68
CA ARG A 228 54.92 20.92 32.97
C ARG A 228 54.15 21.40 34.20
N VAL A 229 54.83 21.47 35.33
CA VAL A 229 54.33 22.10 36.55
C VAL A 229 54.26 23.59 36.28
N THR A 230 53.05 24.14 36.20
CA THR A 230 52.81 25.58 36.38
C THR A 230 52.10 25.74 37.71
N ALA A 231 52.80 26.39 38.64
CA ALA A 231 52.30 26.80 39.93
C ALA A 231 51.29 27.95 39.80
N GLY A 232 50.31 27.97 40.70
CA GLY A 232 49.65 29.19 41.17
C GLY A 232 48.24 29.48 40.62
N GLY A 233 47.30 29.69 41.54
CA GLY A 233 46.07 30.45 41.28
C GLY A 233 44.82 29.79 41.84
N GLY A 234 44.42 30.15 43.06
CA GLY A 234 43.16 29.76 43.68
C GLY A 234 41.96 30.63 43.29
N GLY A 235 40.80 30.25 43.84
CA GLY A 235 39.49 30.91 43.70
C GLY A 235 38.60 30.19 42.69
N GLY A 236 37.36 29.76 42.95
CA GLY A 236 36.41 30.10 44.00
C GLY A 236 35.03 30.30 43.33
N GLY A 237 33.99 29.59 43.80
CA GLY A 237 32.57 29.76 43.42
C GLY A 237 32.16 29.09 42.10
N GLY A 238 30.97 28.50 41.92
CA GLY A 238 29.75 28.46 42.71
C GLY A 238 28.57 28.14 41.78
N GLY A 239 27.59 27.37 42.25
CA GLY A 239 26.25 27.17 41.65
C GLY A 239 26.19 26.23 40.43
N GLY A 240 25.22 25.35 40.24
CA GLY A 240 23.96 25.09 40.93
C GLY A 240 23.02 24.33 39.98
N GLY A 241 22.21 23.41 40.52
CA GLY A 241 21.02 22.81 39.88
C GLY A 241 21.30 21.72 38.83
N GLY A 242 20.72 20.53 38.84
CA GLY A 242 19.54 20.04 39.54
C GLY A 242 18.67 19.25 38.54
N GLY A 243 18.40 17.97 38.84
CA GLY A 243 17.33 17.14 38.26
C GLY A 243 17.52 16.75 36.78
N GLY A 244 17.48 15.48 36.36
CA GLY A 244 16.60 14.41 36.80
C GLY A 244 15.49 14.21 35.77
N GLY A 245 15.45 13.03 35.13
CA GLY A 245 14.22 12.49 34.56
C GLY A 245 14.25 12.02 33.10
N GLY A 246 14.41 10.70 32.94
CA GLY A 246 13.45 9.90 32.17
C GLY A 246 13.61 9.85 30.65
N ALA A 247 14.47 8.94 30.18
CA ALA A 247 14.23 8.28 28.91
C ALA A 247 12.90 7.51 28.99
N ARG A 248 11.99 7.78 28.05
CA ARG A 248 10.81 6.92 27.82
C ARG A 248 11.10 6.05 26.62
N ASP A 249 10.96 4.74 26.84
CA ASP A 249 11.10 3.67 25.87
C ASP A 249 10.05 3.77 24.75
N ILE A 250 10.42 3.27 23.58
CA ILE A 250 9.79 3.51 22.29
C ILE A 250 8.75 2.44 21.90
N GLU A 251 7.98 1.92 22.85
CA GLU A 251 6.89 0.98 22.56
C GLU A 251 5.57 1.46 23.16
N ASP A 252 5.03 2.57 22.63
CA ASP A 252 3.57 2.78 22.56
C ASP A 252 3.26 4.01 21.71
N ALA A 253 2.74 3.79 20.50
CA ALA A 253 2.17 4.85 19.67
C ALA A 253 0.68 4.56 19.45
N PRO A 254 -0.25 5.43 19.91
CA PRO A 254 -1.66 5.21 19.71
C PRO A 254 -2.04 5.43 18.24
N SER A 255 -2.90 4.53 17.76
CA SER A 255 -3.59 4.60 16.48
C SER A 255 -4.45 5.87 16.41
N ALA A 256 -4.09 6.81 15.53
CA ALA A 256 -4.87 8.02 15.29
C ALA A 256 -6.04 7.69 14.35
N GLY A 257 -7.19 7.37 14.96
CA GLY A 257 -8.49 7.47 14.32
C GLY A 257 -8.91 8.93 14.20
N GLY A 258 -9.35 9.32 13.01
CA GLY A 258 -10.00 10.61 12.76
C GLY A 258 -11.44 10.63 13.25
N GLY A 259 -11.90 11.82 13.63
CA GLY A 259 -13.30 12.12 13.93
C GLY A 259 -13.46 13.59 14.27
N GLY A 260 -13.92 14.38 13.30
CA GLY A 260 -14.32 15.77 13.50
C GLY A 260 -15.83 15.90 13.77
N GLY A 261 -16.21 17.01 14.42
CA GLY A 261 -17.41 17.76 14.07
C GLY A 261 -18.55 17.82 15.11
N GLY A 262 -18.95 19.07 15.42
CA GLY A 262 -20.30 19.47 15.89
C GLY A 262 -20.45 19.52 17.41
N GLY A 263 -21.03 20.55 18.04
CA GLY A 263 -21.74 21.74 17.59
C GLY A 263 -22.33 22.39 18.84
N GLY A 264 -22.18 23.71 18.98
CA GLY A 264 -22.76 24.49 20.07
C GLY A 264 -24.07 25.17 19.64
N GLY A 265 -24.94 25.39 20.62
CA GLY A 265 -26.23 26.12 20.52
C GLY A 265 -27.43 25.17 20.64
N GLY A 266 -28.44 25.39 21.49
CA GLY A 266 -28.75 26.49 22.38
C GLY A 266 -29.94 26.10 23.28
N THR A 267 -30.10 26.87 24.34
CA THR A 267 -31.18 26.84 25.33
C THR A 267 -32.50 27.37 24.79
N VAL A 268 -33.62 26.74 25.15
CA VAL A 268 -34.96 27.29 25.54
C VAL A 268 -35.78 26.07 26.00
N GLY A 269 -36.56 26.12 27.09
CA GLY A 269 -37.73 26.97 27.26
C GLY A 269 -38.95 26.19 26.82
#